data_AF-A0A956TQH4-F1
#
_entry.id   AF-A0A956TQH4-F1
#
_cell.length_a   1.000
_cell.length_b   1.000
_cell.length_c   1.000
_cell.angle_alpha   90.00
_cell.angle_beta   90.00
_cell.angle_gamma   90.00
#
_symmetry.space_group_name_H-M   'P 1'
#
loop_
_entity.id
_entity.type
_entity.pdbx_description
1 polymer ?
#
loop_
_entity_poly.entity_id
_entity_poly.type
_entity_poly.pdbx_seq_one_letter_code
_entity_poly.pdbx_strand_id
1 'polypeptide(L)'
;MSVDLSRNLLQTVLEWIEFHMGLRISESRLGDFEKSLRLAASQCGFEDPNEYVTTLVRGRPDPRDMSFIARFITVGETYFFRDPLSYQVLISSVLPSLLPSLEDGDRDRLRIWSAGCATGEEPYSIAMTAHSAFGNRARGRVEILGTDINPACIDVARKGAYRRWSFRDVPGFVKDKFFRMTADEKFMVNDEIKTMVNFKQLNLASEDYPSPLTGTENLDVIFCRNVLIYFSPERATEVLARFHRCLREGGYLFLAPSEIPHPAPDDFSIINLQGAIVLRKETITTPHEIHQVRIIKTNYSYFGSGSSTGAEFKSYESVVDITDFSQEETREDIVPISAEVLEDIDDLYAQGRYHEVIDELMKHPSAEEQPATALVLIARSYANLGNLEAAIDWCDRLIETDSVNPKWYYLKATIQQEKGLEKNAMTSLRQAIFLDQDYVLAHFFLGNIYRQHGSVDDSRRCFDNVVKLLKDVDQSETLPDSDGMTAGQLMSIVSSFGGD
;
A
#
# COMPACT_ATOMS: atom_id res chain seq x y z
N MET A 1 -5.91 11.51 37.21
CA MET A 1 -4.56 11.98 36.84
C MET A 1 -3.96 10.91 35.96
N SER A 2 -3.78 11.17 34.66
CA SER A 2 -3.07 10.21 33.81
C SER A 2 -1.60 10.19 34.26
N VAL A 3 -1.12 9.01 34.65
CA VAL A 3 0.31 8.81 34.88
C VAL A 3 0.96 8.76 33.50
N ASP A 4 1.89 9.68 33.24
CA ASP A 4 2.65 9.67 32.00
C ASP A 4 3.69 8.57 32.02
N LEU A 5 3.94 7.99 30.83
CA LEU A 5 4.98 6.99 30.67
C LEU A 5 6.34 7.67 30.85
N SER A 6 7.22 7.07 31.64
CA SER A 6 8.61 7.53 31.74
C SER A 6 9.28 7.46 30.37
N ARG A 7 9.95 8.55 29.94
CA ARG A 7 10.71 8.58 28.67
C ARG A 7 11.70 7.42 28.53
N ASN A 8 12.35 7.04 29.62
CA ASN A 8 13.28 5.91 29.60
C ASN A 8 12.55 4.59 29.33
N LEU A 9 11.39 4.37 29.97
CA LEU A 9 10.59 3.16 29.74
C LEU A 9 9.99 3.14 28.33
N LEU A 10 9.59 4.29 27.80
CA LEU A 10 9.12 4.41 26.42
C LEU A 10 10.20 3.98 25.43
N GLN A 11 11.42 4.48 25.59
CA GLN A 11 12.54 4.07 24.75
C GLN A 11 12.80 2.56 24.85
N THR A 12 12.79 2.01 26.07
CA THR A 12 13.03 0.57 26.27
C THR A 12 11.93 -0.30 25.65
N VAL A 13 10.65 0.12 25.72
CA VAL A 13 9.56 -0.67 25.11
C VAL A 13 9.56 -0.57 23.58
N LEU A 14 9.99 0.56 23.01
CA LEU A 14 10.19 0.68 21.56
C LEU A 14 11.26 -0.32 21.07
N GLU A 15 12.41 -0.36 21.74
CA GLU A 15 13.48 -1.32 21.46
C GLU A 15 13.00 -2.78 21.63
N TRP A 16 12.20 -3.03 22.66
CA TRP A 16 11.62 -4.35 22.92
C TRP A 16 10.65 -4.78 21.81
N ILE A 17 9.79 -3.87 21.33
CA ILE A 17 8.87 -4.14 20.22
C ILE A 17 9.65 -4.36 18.93
N GLU A 18 10.63 -3.53 18.62
CA GLU A 18 11.47 -3.72 17.44
C GLU A 18 12.17 -5.08 17.49
N PHE A 19 12.72 -5.46 18.65
CA PHE A 19 13.40 -6.74 18.81
C PHE A 19 12.47 -7.95 18.68
N HIS A 20 11.29 -7.94 19.32
CA HIS A 20 10.40 -9.10 19.37
C HIS A 20 9.34 -9.15 18.27
N MET A 21 8.93 -8.00 17.74
CA MET A 21 7.88 -7.88 16.71
C MET A 21 8.42 -7.39 15.37
N GLY A 22 9.67 -6.89 15.33
CA GLY A 22 10.30 -6.38 14.12
C GLY A 22 9.79 -5.01 13.67
N LEU A 23 8.88 -4.38 14.45
CA LEU A 23 8.18 -3.17 14.03
C LEU A 23 8.85 -1.92 14.62
N ARG A 24 9.21 -0.98 13.75
CA ARG A 24 9.67 0.36 14.12
C ARG A 24 8.48 1.31 14.12
N ILE A 25 8.32 2.00 15.25
CA ILE A 25 7.28 3.03 15.40
C ILE A 25 7.90 4.38 15.06
N SER A 26 7.31 5.09 14.11
CA SER A 26 7.78 6.43 13.72
C SER A 26 7.54 7.45 14.83
N GLU A 27 8.33 8.52 14.86
CA GLU A 27 8.18 9.59 15.86
C GLU A 27 6.76 10.20 15.84
N SER A 28 6.19 10.38 14.65
CA SER A 28 4.83 10.88 14.45
C SER A 28 3.76 10.01 15.11
N ARG A 29 4.03 8.71 15.34
CA ARG A 29 3.08 7.76 15.93
C ARG A 29 3.34 7.47 17.40
N LEU A 30 4.35 8.11 18.02
CA LEU A 30 4.67 7.88 19.43
C LEU A 30 3.52 8.25 20.36
N GLY A 31 2.80 9.34 20.08
CA GLY A 31 1.64 9.74 20.89
C GLY A 31 0.54 8.68 20.89
N ASP A 32 0.18 8.14 19.72
CA ASP A 32 -0.82 7.09 19.60
C ASP A 32 -0.35 5.76 20.16
N PHE A 33 0.95 5.47 20.02
CA PHE A 33 1.55 4.30 20.63
C PHE A 33 1.49 4.36 22.16
N GLU A 34 1.79 5.51 22.78
CA GLU A 34 1.62 5.69 24.22
C GLU A 34 0.17 5.51 24.66
N LYS A 35 -0.80 6.13 23.95
CA LYS A 35 -2.23 5.93 24.22
C LYS A 35 -2.60 4.44 24.17
N SER A 36 -2.04 3.72 23.20
CA SER A 36 -2.25 2.28 23.01
C SER A 36 -1.65 1.44 24.15
N LEU A 37 -0.46 1.79 24.64
CA LEU A 37 0.14 1.13 25.81
C LEU A 37 -0.68 1.37 27.08
N ARG A 38 -1.24 2.57 27.27
CA ARG A 38 -2.15 2.86 28.40
C ARG A 38 -3.42 2.01 28.32
N LEU A 39 -4.01 1.90 27.12
CA LEU A 39 -5.17 1.05 26.89
C LEU A 39 -4.84 -0.44 27.11
N ALA A 40 -3.64 -0.87 26.72
CA ALA A 40 -3.14 -2.22 26.97
C ALA A 40 -2.96 -2.54 28.44
N ALA A 41 -2.29 -1.65 29.18
CA ALA A 41 -2.16 -1.77 30.62
C ALA A 41 -3.52 -1.96 31.29
N SER A 42 -4.50 -1.11 30.94
CA SER A 42 -5.86 -1.19 31.49
C SER A 42 -6.54 -2.53 31.19
N GLN A 43 -6.49 -3.03 29.94
CA GLN A 43 -7.12 -4.30 29.57
C GLN A 43 -6.39 -5.52 30.15
N CYS A 44 -5.09 -5.42 30.43
CA CYS A 44 -4.32 -6.43 31.14
C CYS A 44 -4.44 -6.33 32.68
N GLY A 45 -5.22 -5.39 33.21
CA GLY A 45 -5.50 -5.26 34.64
C GLY A 45 -4.45 -4.47 35.44
N PHE A 46 -3.59 -3.70 34.78
CA PHE A 46 -2.64 -2.79 35.42
C PHE A 46 -3.26 -1.41 35.62
N GLU A 47 -3.11 -0.85 36.82
CA GLU A 47 -3.54 0.52 37.14
C GLU A 47 -2.51 1.57 36.67
N ASP A 48 -1.21 1.23 36.69
CA ASP A 48 -0.11 2.07 36.21
C ASP A 48 0.49 1.50 34.91
N PRO A 49 0.41 2.23 33.79
CA PRO A 49 1.07 1.88 32.53
C PRO A 49 2.59 1.65 32.65
N ASN A 50 3.27 2.32 33.58
CA ASN A 50 4.71 2.12 33.79
C ASN A 50 5.01 0.73 34.39
N GLU A 51 4.14 0.22 35.26
CA GLU A 51 4.26 -1.12 35.83
C GLU A 51 4.03 -2.20 34.77
N TYR A 52 3.02 -2.00 33.91
CA TYR A 52 2.78 -2.86 32.76
C TYR A 52 4.01 -2.94 31.85
N VAL A 53 4.53 -1.79 31.42
CA VAL A 53 5.71 -1.73 30.52
C VAL A 53 6.94 -2.33 31.19
N THR A 54 7.17 -2.06 32.48
CA THR A 54 8.28 -2.66 33.23
C THR A 54 8.17 -4.19 33.28
N THR A 55 6.96 -4.71 33.46
CA THR A 55 6.71 -6.15 33.48
C THR A 55 6.92 -6.78 32.11
N LEU A 56 6.41 -6.13 31.05
CA LEU A 56 6.55 -6.55 29.66
C LEU A 56 8.03 -6.69 29.26
N VAL A 57 8.81 -5.63 29.51
CA VAL A 57 10.22 -5.55 29.10
C VAL A 57 11.13 -6.48 29.91
N ARG A 58 10.83 -6.71 31.19
CA ARG A 58 11.62 -7.62 32.05
C ARG A 58 11.26 -9.10 31.88
N GLY A 59 10.05 -9.37 31.41
CA GLY A 59 9.53 -10.72 31.23
C GLY A 59 10.00 -11.39 29.94
N ARG A 60 9.69 -12.68 29.79
CA ARG A 60 9.68 -13.30 28.47
C ARG A 60 8.41 -12.85 27.73
N PRO A 61 8.45 -12.65 26.41
CA PRO A 61 7.25 -12.30 25.65
C PRO A 61 6.13 -13.32 25.86
N ASP A 62 5.05 -12.92 26.53
CA ASP A 62 3.82 -13.71 26.63
C ASP A 62 3.04 -13.53 25.31
N PRO A 63 2.64 -14.62 24.62
CA PRO A 63 1.83 -14.54 23.42
C PRO A 63 0.55 -13.69 23.56
N ARG A 64 -0.02 -13.60 24.77
CA ARG A 64 -1.18 -12.75 25.05
C ARG A 64 -0.85 -11.27 24.96
N ASP A 65 0.23 -10.84 25.60
CA ASP A 65 0.67 -9.43 25.55
C ASP A 65 1.07 -9.05 24.12
N MET A 66 1.80 -9.93 23.42
CA MET A 66 2.18 -9.73 22.03
C MET A 66 0.96 -9.57 21.12
N SER A 67 -0.01 -10.47 21.26
CA SER A 67 -1.28 -10.42 20.52
C SER A 67 -2.07 -9.17 20.84
N PHE A 68 -2.01 -8.70 22.08
CA PHE A 68 -2.70 -7.50 22.52
C PHE A 68 -2.07 -6.25 21.90
N ILE A 69 -0.76 -6.07 22.07
CA ILE A 69 0.01 -4.93 21.56
C ILE A 69 -0.12 -4.84 20.03
N ALA A 70 -0.04 -5.99 19.34
CA ALA A 70 -0.20 -6.06 17.89
C ALA A 70 -1.49 -5.40 17.40
N ARG A 71 -2.58 -5.42 18.18
CA ARG A 71 -3.88 -4.82 17.78
C ARG A 71 -3.81 -3.32 17.59
N PHE A 72 -2.84 -2.66 18.22
CA PHE A 72 -2.77 -1.20 18.26
C PHE A 72 -1.61 -0.63 17.46
N ILE A 73 -0.50 -1.37 17.33
CA ILE A 73 0.71 -0.83 16.70
C ILE A 73 0.74 -1.05 15.18
N THR A 74 0.05 -2.08 14.68
CA THR A 74 0.01 -2.38 13.23
C THR A 74 -0.88 -1.39 12.50
N VAL A 75 -0.44 -0.94 11.32
CA VAL A 75 -1.29 -0.23 10.37
C VAL A 75 -2.05 -1.27 9.55
N GLY A 76 -3.38 -1.27 9.66
CA GLY A 76 -4.25 -2.27 9.01
C GLY A 76 -4.85 -1.82 7.69
N GLU A 77 -4.31 -0.79 7.03
CA GLU A 77 -4.90 -0.26 5.80
C GLU A 77 -4.67 -1.22 4.63
N THR A 78 -5.76 -1.78 4.11
CA THR A 78 -5.78 -2.65 2.93
C THR A 78 -7.11 -2.52 2.19
N TYR A 79 -7.11 -2.88 0.91
CA TYR A 79 -8.29 -2.89 0.06
C TYR A 79 -8.12 -3.91 -1.07
N PHE A 80 -9.23 -4.35 -1.64
CA PHE A 80 -9.24 -5.36 -2.70
C PHE A 80 -8.49 -4.86 -3.93
N PHE A 81 -7.66 -5.74 -4.49
CA PHE A 81 -6.86 -5.48 -5.68
C PHE A 81 -5.92 -4.26 -5.59
N ARG A 82 -5.45 -3.92 -4.38
CA ARG A 82 -4.38 -2.92 -4.18
C ARG A 82 -3.17 -3.23 -5.05
N ASP A 83 -2.72 -2.28 -5.89
CA ASP A 83 -1.81 -2.52 -7.03
C ASP A 83 -2.31 -3.61 -7.99
N PRO A 84 -3.22 -3.25 -8.91
CA PRO A 84 -3.81 -4.17 -9.87
C PRO A 84 -2.78 -4.92 -10.74
N LEU A 85 -1.59 -4.34 -10.94
CA LEU A 85 -0.56 -4.91 -11.81
C LEU A 85 0.00 -6.22 -11.24
N SER A 86 0.16 -6.30 -9.91
CA SER A 86 0.58 -7.54 -9.23
C SER A 86 -0.36 -8.71 -9.53
N TYR A 87 -1.67 -8.48 -9.53
CA TYR A 87 -2.67 -9.52 -9.83
C TYR A 87 -2.76 -9.84 -11.32
N GLN A 88 -2.59 -8.83 -12.19
CA GLN A 88 -2.50 -9.06 -13.63
C GLN A 88 -1.34 -10.00 -13.97
N VAL A 89 -0.15 -9.74 -13.41
CA VAL A 89 1.02 -10.58 -13.65
C VAL A 89 0.87 -11.96 -13.03
N LEU A 90 0.21 -12.05 -11.87
CA LEU A 90 -0.13 -13.34 -11.27
C LEU A 90 -0.92 -14.20 -12.26
N ILE A 91 -2.00 -13.67 -12.87
CA ILE A 91 -2.83 -14.44 -13.80
C ILE A 91 -2.20 -14.64 -15.18
N SER A 92 -1.50 -13.63 -15.72
CA SER A 92 -1.02 -13.67 -17.11
C SER A 92 0.32 -14.39 -17.28
N SER A 93 1.12 -14.46 -16.22
CA SER A 93 2.53 -14.86 -16.32
C SER A 93 2.90 -15.93 -15.29
N VAL A 94 2.63 -15.67 -14.00
CA VAL A 94 3.11 -16.54 -12.91
C VAL A 94 2.30 -17.83 -12.78
N LEU A 95 0.97 -17.76 -12.72
CA LEU A 95 0.15 -18.97 -12.67
C LEU A 95 0.36 -19.86 -13.90
N PRO A 96 0.41 -19.32 -15.14
CA PRO A 96 0.75 -20.11 -16.33
C PRO A 96 2.14 -20.75 -16.28
N SER A 97 3.17 -20.09 -15.75
CA SER A 97 4.51 -20.68 -15.67
C SER A 97 4.60 -21.83 -14.67
N LEU A 98 3.73 -21.85 -13.67
CA LEU A 98 3.66 -22.90 -12.64
C LEU A 98 2.72 -24.05 -13.03
N LEU A 99 1.82 -23.86 -14.00
CA LEU A 99 0.84 -24.87 -14.44
C LEU A 99 1.46 -26.23 -14.84
N PRO A 100 2.56 -26.30 -15.61
CA PRO A 100 3.12 -27.60 -16.02
C PRO A 100 3.44 -28.51 -14.83
N SER A 101 3.94 -27.94 -13.73
CA SER A 101 4.26 -28.72 -12.52
C SER A 101 3.04 -29.36 -11.84
N LEU A 102 1.84 -28.79 -12.04
CA LEU A 102 0.59 -29.42 -11.60
C LEU A 102 0.14 -30.53 -12.55
N GLU A 103 0.39 -30.38 -13.86
CA GLU A 103 -0.06 -31.32 -14.89
C GLU A 103 0.81 -32.57 -14.97
N ASP A 104 2.11 -32.39 -14.73
CA ASP A 104 3.10 -33.47 -14.66
C ASP A 104 3.05 -34.26 -13.33
N GLY A 105 2.25 -33.78 -12.35
CA GLY A 105 2.09 -34.41 -11.05
C GLY A 105 3.24 -34.19 -10.07
N ASP A 106 4.12 -33.21 -10.33
CA ASP A 106 5.20 -32.80 -9.41
C ASP A 106 4.65 -32.18 -8.12
N ARG A 107 3.47 -31.56 -8.18
CA ARG A 107 2.72 -31.08 -7.01
C ARG A 107 1.22 -31.16 -7.19
N ASP A 108 0.51 -31.38 -6.09
CA ASP A 108 -0.96 -31.47 -6.08
C ASP A 108 -1.62 -30.09 -6.20
N ARG A 109 -1.01 -29.06 -5.61
CA ARG A 109 -1.52 -27.69 -5.53
C ARG A 109 -0.40 -26.66 -5.54
N LEU A 110 -0.72 -25.48 -6.06
CA LEU A 110 0.07 -24.27 -5.89
C LEU A 110 -0.22 -23.67 -4.51
N ARG A 111 0.83 -23.34 -3.77
CA ARG A 111 0.75 -22.77 -2.42
C ARG A 111 1.20 -21.33 -2.47
N ILE A 112 0.26 -20.43 -2.20
CA ILE A 112 0.48 -18.99 -2.22
C ILE A 112 0.35 -18.45 -0.79
N TRP A 113 1.28 -17.60 -0.37
CA TRP A 113 1.25 -16.98 0.96
C TRP A 113 1.15 -15.46 0.82
N SER A 114 0.13 -14.85 1.42
CA SER A 114 0.06 -13.41 1.69
C SER A 114 0.49 -13.16 3.13
N ALA A 115 1.69 -12.59 3.28
CA ALA A 115 2.38 -12.31 4.52
C ALA A 115 2.15 -10.83 4.92
N GLY A 116 1.52 -10.60 6.07
CA GLY A 116 1.02 -9.29 6.48
C GLY A 116 -0.30 -8.94 5.80
N CYS A 117 -1.26 -9.87 5.84
CA CYS A 117 -2.48 -9.79 5.05
C CYS A 117 -3.56 -8.82 5.57
N ALA A 118 -3.32 -8.19 6.73
CA ALA A 118 -4.26 -7.32 7.42
C ALA A 118 -5.67 -7.96 7.49
N THR A 119 -6.71 -7.24 7.07
CA THR A 119 -8.10 -7.68 7.15
C THR A 119 -8.53 -8.66 6.04
N GLY A 120 -7.59 -9.17 5.23
CA GLY A 120 -7.81 -10.31 4.32
C GLY A 120 -8.14 -9.95 2.87
N GLU A 121 -8.18 -8.68 2.50
CA GLU A 121 -8.47 -8.22 1.13
C GLU A 121 -7.46 -8.77 0.10
N GLU A 122 -6.15 -8.80 0.41
CA GLU A 122 -5.12 -9.33 -0.50
C GLU A 122 -5.26 -10.86 -0.72
N PRO A 123 -5.32 -11.72 0.31
CA PRO A 123 -5.56 -13.16 0.13
C PRO A 123 -6.81 -13.49 -0.68
N TYR A 124 -7.91 -12.75 -0.47
CA TYR A 124 -9.12 -12.93 -1.26
C TYR A 124 -8.99 -12.42 -2.69
N SER A 125 -8.24 -11.34 -2.93
CA SER A 125 -7.92 -10.85 -4.28
C SER A 125 -7.09 -11.89 -5.06
N ILE A 126 -6.12 -12.53 -4.39
CA ILE A 126 -5.35 -13.66 -4.95
C ILE A 126 -6.30 -14.82 -5.28
N ALA A 127 -7.21 -15.17 -4.37
CA ALA A 127 -8.18 -16.25 -4.56
C ALA A 127 -9.11 -16.00 -5.75
N MET A 128 -9.66 -14.79 -5.89
CA MET A 128 -10.51 -14.38 -7.02
C MET A 128 -9.73 -14.39 -8.35
N THR A 129 -8.46 -14.00 -8.31
CA THR A 129 -7.56 -14.04 -9.47
C THR A 129 -7.31 -15.49 -9.90
N ALA A 130 -6.95 -16.38 -8.97
CA ALA A 130 -6.78 -17.81 -9.25
C ALA A 130 -8.08 -18.48 -9.72
N HIS A 131 -9.23 -18.10 -9.14
CA HIS A 131 -10.55 -18.55 -9.58
C HIS A 131 -10.84 -18.11 -11.02
N SER A 132 -10.40 -16.93 -11.42
CA SER A 132 -10.58 -16.46 -12.80
C SER A 132 -9.67 -17.19 -13.78
N ALA A 133 -8.47 -17.60 -13.35
CA ALA A 133 -7.54 -18.39 -14.15
C ALA A 133 -8.02 -19.84 -14.35
N PHE A 134 -8.53 -20.49 -13.30
CA PHE A 134 -8.82 -21.93 -13.31
C PHE A 134 -10.31 -22.30 -13.23
N GLY A 135 -11.20 -21.31 -13.11
CA GLY A 135 -12.62 -21.51 -12.81
C GLY A 135 -12.81 -22.35 -11.54
N ASN A 136 -13.82 -23.23 -11.57
CA ASN A 136 -14.16 -24.12 -10.45
C ASN A 136 -13.01 -25.08 -10.04
N ARG A 137 -12.01 -25.29 -10.91
CA ARG A 137 -10.84 -26.13 -10.59
C ARG A 137 -9.88 -25.43 -9.63
N ALA A 138 -9.97 -24.12 -9.45
CA ALA A 138 -9.06 -23.34 -8.60
C ALA A 138 -8.96 -23.89 -7.18
N ARG A 139 -10.09 -24.26 -6.55
CA ARG A 139 -10.12 -24.84 -5.20
C ARG A 139 -9.32 -26.13 -5.05
N GLY A 140 -9.20 -26.90 -6.12
CA GLY A 140 -8.41 -28.13 -6.14
C GLY A 140 -6.95 -27.92 -6.52
N ARG A 141 -6.60 -26.73 -7.05
CA ARG A 141 -5.28 -26.42 -7.63
C ARG A 141 -4.49 -25.36 -6.87
N VAL A 142 -5.14 -24.55 -6.04
CA VAL A 142 -4.50 -23.45 -5.31
C VAL A 142 -4.92 -23.50 -3.84
N GLU A 143 -3.94 -23.38 -2.95
CA GLU A 143 -4.10 -23.17 -1.53
C GLU A 143 -3.47 -21.82 -1.16
N ILE A 144 -4.22 -20.98 -0.44
CA ILE A 144 -3.78 -19.64 -0.06
C ILE A 144 -3.69 -19.56 1.45
N LEU A 145 -2.53 -19.16 1.95
CA LEU A 145 -2.31 -18.81 3.35
C LEU A 145 -2.31 -17.29 3.47
N GLY A 146 -3.16 -16.73 4.34
CA GLY A 146 -3.05 -15.34 4.79
C GLY A 146 -2.52 -15.32 6.22
N THR A 147 -1.46 -14.56 6.49
CA THR A 147 -0.98 -14.38 7.86
C THR A 147 -0.82 -12.93 8.24
N ASP A 148 -1.05 -12.62 9.51
CA ASP A 148 -0.82 -11.31 10.09
C ASP A 148 -0.43 -11.45 11.56
N ILE A 149 0.29 -10.47 12.10
CA ILE A 149 0.63 -10.43 13.52
C ILE A 149 -0.57 -10.00 14.38
N ASN A 150 -1.48 -9.20 13.81
CA ASN A 150 -2.64 -8.65 14.48
C ASN A 150 -3.83 -9.65 14.44
N PRO A 151 -4.20 -10.24 15.60
CA PRO A 151 -5.28 -11.22 15.64
C PRO A 151 -6.66 -10.62 15.31
N ALA A 152 -6.87 -9.33 15.57
CA ALA A 152 -8.14 -8.67 15.26
C ALA A 152 -8.36 -8.55 13.74
N CYS A 153 -7.29 -8.27 12.99
CA CYS A 153 -7.30 -8.27 11.53
C CYS A 153 -7.64 -9.66 10.97
N ILE A 154 -7.02 -10.71 11.53
CA ILE A 154 -7.30 -12.11 11.18
C ILE A 154 -8.76 -12.49 11.42
N ASP A 155 -9.36 -12.03 12.52
CA ASP A 155 -10.78 -12.30 12.80
C ASP A 155 -11.72 -11.65 11.78
N VAL A 156 -11.40 -10.44 11.31
CA VAL A 156 -12.13 -9.78 10.21
C VAL A 156 -11.96 -10.58 8.92
N ALA A 157 -10.73 -10.99 8.60
CA ALA A 157 -10.40 -11.75 7.41
C ALA A 157 -11.18 -13.08 7.33
N ARG A 158 -11.26 -13.82 8.44
CA ARG A 158 -12.05 -15.07 8.55
C ARG A 158 -13.54 -14.84 8.34
N LYS A 159 -14.08 -13.73 8.86
CA LYS A 159 -15.48 -13.34 8.62
C LYS A 159 -15.70 -13.05 7.14
N GLY A 160 -14.74 -12.40 6.47
CA GLY A 160 -14.81 -12.07 5.04
C GLY A 160 -15.98 -11.14 4.73
N ALA A 161 -16.24 -10.19 5.64
CA ALA A 161 -17.37 -9.27 5.62
C ALA A 161 -16.84 -7.84 5.52
N TYR A 162 -16.97 -7.22 4.36
CA TYR A 162 -16.33 -5.95 4.05
C TYR A 162 -17.35 -4.83 3.81
N ARG A 163 -16.92 -3.59 3.98
CA ARG A 163 -17.73 -2.42 3.66
C ARG A 163 -17.28 -1.82 2.34
N ARG A 164 -18.04 -0.86 1.81
CA ARG A 164 -17.75 -0.17 0.55
C ARG A 164 -16.31 0.36 0.47
N TRP A 165 -15.72 0.75 1.60
CA TRP A 165 -14.34 1.24 1.71
C TRP A 165 -13.26 0.26 1.25
N SER A 166 -13.50 -1.06 1.34
CA SER A 166 -12.55 -2.07 0.88
C SER A 166 -12.49 -2.17 -0.67
N PHE A 167 -13.31 -1.42 -1.42
CA PHE A 167 -13.52 -1.59 -2.87
C PHE A 167 -13.17 -0.35 -3.71
N ARG A 168 -12.25 0.50 -3.26
CA ARG A 168 -11.99 1.85 -3.82
C ARG A 168 -11.84 1.87 -5.35
N ASP A 169 -11.19 0.87 -5.93
CA ASP A 169 -10.99 0.74 -7.39
C ASP A 169 -11.53 -0.56 -8.00
N VAL A 170 -12.46 -1.24 -7.30
CA VAL A 170 -12.99 -2.54 -7.74
C VAL A 170 -14.26 -2.35 -8.56
N PRO A 171 -14.27 -2.76 -9.85
CA PRO A 171 -15.44 -2.64 -10.71
C PRO A 171 -16.67 -3.36 -10.16
N GLY A 172 -17.86 -2.83 -10.44
CA GLY A 172 -19.15 -3.41 -10.03
C GLY A 172 -19.26 -4.91 -10.36
N PHE A 173 -18.89 -5.29 -11.58
CA PHE A 173 -19.00 -6.67 -12.03
C PHE A 173 -18.11 -7.66 -11.24
N VAL A 174 -16.97 -7.21 -10.68
CA VAL A 174 -16.13 -8.05 -9.82
C VAL A 174 -16.82 -8.27 -8.47
N LYS A 175 -17.44 -7.22 -7.92
CA LYS A 175 -18.25 -7.30 -6.70
C LYS A 175 -19.43 -8.25 -6.89
N ASP A 176 -20.17 -8.11 -7.99
CA ASP A 176 -21.33 -8.95 -8.30
C ASP A 176 -20.95 -10.43 -8.48
N LYS A 177 -19.75 -10.70 -8.98
CA LYS A 177 -19.25 -12.06 -9.22
C LYS A 177 -18.79 -12.77 -7.95
N PHE A 178 -18.12 -12.07 -7.03
CA PHE A 178 -17.41 -12.71 -5.91
C PHE A 178 -17.95 -12.36 -4.52
N PHE A 179 -18.95 -11.50 -4.43
CA PHE A 179 -19.52 -11.07 -3.17
C PHE A 179 -21.03 -11.14 -3.19
N ARG A 180 -21.61 -11.33 -2.00
CA ARG A 180 -23.03 -11.15 -1.73
C ARG A 180 -23.23 -10.00 -0.77
N MET A 181 -24.15 -9.09 -1.11
CA MET A 181 -24.55 -8.03 -0.18
C MET A 181 -25.46 -8.61 0.90
N THR A 182 -25.21 -8.22 2.14
CA THR A 182 -25.99 -8.62 3.32
C THR A 182 -27.02 -7.57 3.68
N ALA A 183 -27.95 -7.92 4.58
CA ALA A 183 -28.98 -7.00 5.06
C ALA A 183 -28.41 -5.79 5.81
N ASP A 184 -27.21 -5.90 6.39
CA ASP A 184 -26.48 -4.81 7.06
C ASP A 184 -25.48 -4.10 6.14
N GLU A 185 -25.74 -4.11 4.82
CA GLU A 185 -24.97 -3.41 3.78
C GLU A 185 -23.47 -3.79 3.72
N LYS A 186 -23.10 -4.96 4.23
CA LYS A 186 -21.76 -5.52 4.06
C LYS A 186 -21.68 -6.42 2.84
N PHE A 187 -20.53 -6.42 2.18
CA PHE A 187 -20.17 -7.33 1.11
C PHE A 187 -19.46 -8.55 1.70
N MET A 188 -20.15 -9.68 1.71
CA MET A 188 -19.60 -10.96 2.14
C MET A 188 -18.93 -11.66 0.96
N VAL A 189 -17.68 -12.09 1.12
CA VAL A 189 -16.98 -12.92 0.12
C VAL A 189 -17.75 -14.24 -0.05
N ASN A 190 -17.93 -14.68 -1.30
CA ASN A 190 -18.60 -15.93 -1.63
C ASN A 190 -17.84 -17.14 -1.05
N ASP A 191 -18.59 -18.15 -0.59
CA ASP A 191 -18.02 -19.30 0.11
C ASP A 191 -17.02 -20.10 -0.77
N GLU A 192 -17.22 -20.11 -2.09
CA GLU A 192 -16.29 -20.74 -3.05
C GLU A 192 -14.89 -20.12 -3.01
N ILE A 193 -14.81 -18.80 -2.84
CA ILE A 193 -13.55 -18.06 -2.69
C ILE A 193 -13.04 -18.20 -1.26
N LYS A 194 -13.92 -18.08 -0.26
CA LYS A 194 -13.53 -18.19 1.15
C LYS A 194 -12.82 -19.50 1.47
N THR A 195 -13.29 -20.61 0.89
CA THR A 195 -12.70 -21.94 1.13
C THR A 195 -11.33 -22.16 0.52
N MET A 196 -10.83 -21.24 -0.33
CA MET A 196 -9.48 -21.29 -0.88
C MET A 196 -8.43 -20.68 0.07
N VAL A 197 -8.86 -19.92 1.07
CA VAL A 197 -7.97 -19.12 1.93
C VAL A 197 -8.02 -19.63 3.38
N ASN A 198 -6.85 -19.89 3.95
CA ASN A 198 -6.68 -20.19 5.36
C ASN A 198 -5.96 -19.04 6.06
N PHE A 199 -6.42 -18.64 7.24
CA PHE A 199 -5.84 -17.53 8.00
C PHE A 199 -5.19 -17.98 9.30
N LYS A 200 -3.94 -17.57 9.52
CA LYS A 200 -3.19 -17.85 10.75
C LYS A 200 -2.54 -16.57 11.29
N GLN A 201 -2.38 -16.49 12.61
CA GLN A 201 -1.54 -15.46 13.21
C GLN A 201 -0.07 -15.87 13.02
N LEU A 202 0.77 -14.95 12.56
CA LEU A 202 2.20 -15.18 12.42
C LEU A 202 2.96 -13.86 12.57
N ASN A 203 4.03 -13.87 13.36
CA ASN A 203 4.96 -12.76 13.48
C ASN A 203 6.14 -12.99 12.52
N LEU A 204 6.31 -12.12 11.52
CA LEU A 204 7.41 -12.24 10.55
C LEU A 204 8.79 -12.04 11.18
N ALA A 205 8.89 -11.37 12.32
CA ALA A 205 10.16 -11.28 13.04
C ALA A 205 10.53 -12.58 13.81
N SER A 206 9.59 -13.52 13.96
CA SER A 206 9.84 -14.77 14.70
C SER A 206 10.73 -15.74 13.91
N GLU A 207 11.43 -16.62 14.64
CA GLU A 207 12.20 -17.73 14.08
C GLU A 207 11.38 -19.02 13.91
N ASP A 208 10.09 -19.01 14.27
CA ASP A 208 9.21 -20.19 14.20
C ASP A 208 8.84 -20.62 12.76
N TYR A 209 9.37 -19.93 11.74
CA TYR A 209 9.12 -20.23 10.32
C TYR A 209 10.41 -20.13 9.46
N PRO A 210 10.52 -20.89 8.35
CA PRO A 210 9.53 -21.81 7.78
C PRO A 210 9.28 -23.07 8.63
N SER A 211 8.02 -23.54 8.65
CA SER A 211 7.64 -24.78 9.33
C SER A 211 6.37 -25.39 8.73
N PRO A 212 6.21 -26.73 8.75
CA PRO A 212 4.93 -27.36 8.44
C PRO A 212 3.78 -26.86 9.34
N LEU A 213 4.08 -26.54 10.60
CA LEU A 213 3.08 -26.07 11.58
C LEU A 213 2.51 -24.69 11.19
N THR A 214 3.38 -23.78 10.77
CA THR A 214 2.99 -22.47 10.25
C THR A 214 2.39 -22.59 8.85
N GLY A 215 2.77 -23.62 8.09
CA GLY A 215 2.32 -23.84 6.71
C GLY A 215 3.08 -22.97 5.71
N THR A 216 4.30 -22.56 6.06
CA THR A 216 5.10 -21.61 5.28
C THR A 216 6.34 -22.24 4.63
N GLU A 217 6.45 -23.57 4.61
CA GLU A 217 7.43 -24.28 3.79
C GLU A 217 6.91 -24.52 2.37
N ASN A 218 7.80 -24.77 1.40
CA ASN A 218 7.47 -25.26 0.06
C ASN A 218 6.41 -24.42 -0.68
N LEU A 219 6.51 -23.09 -0.60
CA LEU A 219 5.60 -22.14 -1.25
C LEU A 219 6.02 -21.87 -2.69
N ASP A 220 5.04 -21.63 -3.56
CA ASP A 220 5.28 -21.27 -4.96
C ASP A 220 5.32 -19.76 -5.17
N VAL A 221 4.49 -19.04 -4.40
CA VAL A 221 4.38 -17.59 -4.47
C VAL A 221 4.23 -17.01 -3.07
N ILE A 222 4.94 -15.93 -2.78
CA ILE A 222 4.75 -15.10 -1.59
C ILE A 222 4.35 -13.69 -2.03
N PHE A 223 3.35 -13.11 -1.40
CA PHE A 223 3.04 -11.68 -1.40
C PHE A 223 3.39 -11.14 -0.02
N CYS A 224 4.21 -10.09 0.04
CA CYS A 224 4.53 -9.36 1.26
C CYS A 224 4.64 -7.88 0.90
N ARG A 225 3.50 -7.19 0.82
CA ARG A 225 3.39 -5.87 0.21
C ARG A 225 2.91 -4.85 1.24
N ASN A 226 3.59 -3.71 1.32
CA ASN A 226 3.34 -2.64 2.28
C ASN A 226 3.46 -3.11 3.75
N VAL A 227 4.43 -3.99 4.03
CA VAL A 227 4.70 -4.60 5.34
C VAL A 227 6.14 -4.32 5.78
N LEU A 228 7.13 -4.56 4.91
CA LEU A 228 8.55 -4.42 5.23
C LEU A 228 8.94 -2.97 5.48
N ILE A 229 8.16 -2.00 4.99
CA ILE A 229 8.33 -0.57 5.29
C ILE A 229 8.25 -0.25 6.80
N TYR A 230 7.65 -1.13 7.61
CA TYR A 230 7.58 -0.97 9.06
C TYR A 230 8.72 -1.66 9.81
N PHE A 231 9.59 -2.38 9.11
CA PHE A 231 10.72 -3.08 9.70
C PHE A 231 11.98 -2.22 9.64
N SER A 232 12.91 -2.43 10.57
CA SER A 232 14.27 -1.94 10.37
C SER A 232 14.94 -2.66 9.19
N PRO A 233 15.89 -2.03 8.48
CA PRO A 233 16.55 -2.63 7.33
C PRO A 233 17.14 -4.02 7.62
N GLU A 234 17.71 -4.20 8.81
CA GLU A 234 18.29 -5.47 9.26
C GLU A 234 17.21 -6.54 9.39
N ARG A 235 16.07 -6.20 10.02
CA ARG A 235 14.96 -7.14 10.19
C ARG A 235 14.26 -7.47 8.88
N ALA A 236 14.08 -6.49 8.00
CA ALA A 236 13.55 -6.72 6.66
C ALA A 236 14.44 -7.72 5.89
N THR A 237 15.77 -7.55 5.98
CA THR A 237 16.74 -8.48 5.37
C THR A 237 16.61 -9.89 5.93
N GLU A 238 16.48 -10.06 7.25
CA GLU A 238 16.24 -11.36 7.87
C GLU A 238 14.93 -12.00 7.39
N VAL A 239 13.85 -11.22 7.28
CA VAL A 239 12.55 -11.70 6.77
C VAL A 239 12.67 -12.17 5.33
N LEU A 240 13.36 -11.43 4.46
CA LEU A 240 13.61 -11.82 3.08
C LEU A 240 14.43 -13.12 2.97
N ALA A 241 15.46 -13.27 3.80
CA ALA A 241 16.22 -14.52 3.89
C ALA A 241 15.33 -15.69 4.34
N ARG A 242 14.39 -15.46 5.27
CA ARG A 242 13.39 -16.49 5.64
C ARG A 242 12.44 -16.80 4.48
N PHE A 243 11.94 -15.80 3.74
CA PHE A 243 11.10 -16.01 2.55
C PHE A 243 11.81 -16.83 1.48
N HIS A 244 13.10 -16.60 1.26
CA HIS A 244 13.91 -17.43 0.36
C HIS A 244 13.88 -18.92 0.75
N ARG A 245 13.96 -19.23 2.05
CA ARG A 245 13.84 -20.61 2.56
C ARG A 245 12.40 -21.16 2.49
N CYS A 246 11.40 -20.28 2.51
CA CYS A 246 9.98 -20.66 2.38
C CYS A 246 9.62 -21.06 0.94
N LEU A 247 10.24 -20.41 -0.06
CA LEU A 247 9.97 -20.63 -1.47
C LEU A 247 10.62 -21.91 -2.02
N ARG A 248 9.90 -22.60 -2.91
CA ARG A 248 10.47 -23.60 -3.80
C ARG A 248 11.40 -22.94 -4.82
N GLU A 249 12.29 -23.72 -5.39
CA GLU A 249 13.11 -23.31 -6.52
C GLU A 249 12.24 -22.76 -7.66
N GLY A 250 12.63 -21.61 -8.22
CA GLY A 250 11.87 -20.91 -9.25
C GLY A 250 10.61 -20.18 -8.77
N GLY A 251 10.32 -20.20 -7.45
CA GLY A 251 9.19 -19.51 -6.84
C GLY A 251 9.30 -17.99 -6.86
N TYR A 252 8.17 -17.31 -6.68
CA TYR A 252 8.04 -15.86 -6.86
C TYR A 252 7.74 -15.13 -5.55
N LEU A 253 8.31 -13.94 -5.37
CA LEU A 253 8.06 -13.04 -4.25
C LEU A 253 7.63 -11.66 -4.77
N PHE A 254 6.42 -11.26 -4.42
CA PHE A 254 5.84 -9.96 -4.72
C PHE A 254 6.01 -9.03 -3.51
N LEU A 255 6.67 -7.90 -3.73
CA LEU A 255 6.86 -6.81 -2.77
C LEU A 255 6.25 -5.51 -3.33
N ALA A 256 5.97 -4.50 -2.51
CA ALA A 256 5.73 -3.17 -3.05
C ALA A 256 7.04 -2.61 -3.64
N PRO A 257 6.99 -1.74 -4.67
CA PRO A 257 8.19 -1.20 -5.29
C PRO A 257 9.17 -0.54 -4.31
N SER A 258 8.66 0.10 -3.24
CA SER A 258 9.47 0.74 -2.20
C SER A 258 10.16 -0.23 -1.23
N GLU A 259 9.83 -1.52 -1.29
CA GLU A 259 10.30 -2.56 -0.36
C GLU A 259 11.36 -3.48 -0.98
N ILE A 260 11.63 -3.30 -2.27
CA ILE A 260 12.62 -4.11 -3.00
C ILE A 260 14.02 -3.64 -2.59
N PRO A 261 14.85 -4.49 -1.96
CA PRO A 261 16.20 -4.10 -1.59
C PRO A 261 17.06 -3.84 -2.82
N HIS A 262 17.98 -2.89 -2.71
CA HIS A 262 18.98 -2.64 -3.74
C HIS A 262 20.40 -2.59 -3.12
N PRO A 263 21.31 -3.51 -3.49
CA PRO A 263 21.10 -4.63 -4.42
C PRO A 263 20.08 -5.64 -3.88
N ALA A 264 19.48 -6.45 -4.79
CA ALA A 264 18.65 -7.56 -4.35
C ALA A 264 19.48 -8.52 -3.48
N PRO A 265 18.86 -9.25 -2.54
CA PRO A 265 19.54 -10.31 -1.82
C PRO A 265 20.13 -11.30 -2.82
N ASP A 266 21.37 -11.76 -2.60
CA ASP A 266 22.14 -12.60 -3.54
C ASP A 266 21.40 -13.85 -4.04
N ASP A 267 20.42 -14.31 -3.26
CA ASP A 267 19.61 -15.50 -3.52
C ASP A 267 18.33 -15.24 -4.36
N PHE A 268 18.08 -14.00 -4.78
CA PHE A 268 16.94 -13.63 -5.61
C PHE A 268 17.35 -12.90 -6.89
N SER A 269 16.70 -13.22 -8.01
CA SER A 269 16.73 -12.38 -9.20
C SER A 269 15.56 -11.42 -9.25
N ILE A 270 15.84 -10.17 -9.63
CA ILE A 270 14.81 -9.19 -9.95
C ILE A 270 14.33 -9.46 -11.39
N ILE A 271 13.04 -9.73 -11.54
CA ILE A 271 12.40 -9.90 -12.84
C ILE A 271 11.36 -8.80 -13.07
N ASN A 272 11.33 -8.28 -14.30
CA ASN A 272 10.27 -7.38 -14.75
C ASN A 272 9.26 -8.17 -15.57
N LEU A 273 8.04 -8.27 -15.07
CA LEU A 273 6.92 -8.92 -15.74
C LEU A 273 5.89 -7.86 -16.10
N GLN A 274 5.84 -7.45 -17.37
CA GLN A 274 4.85 -6.48 -17.88
C GLN A 274 4.81 -5.15 -17.08
N GLY A 275 5.94 -4.72 -16.50
CA GLY A 275 6.04 -3.53 -15.66
C GLY A 275 6.00 -3.80 -14.16
N ALA A 276 5.56 -4.98 -13.71
CA ALA A 276 5.67 -5.36 -12.30
C ALA A 276 7.07 -5.86 -12.01
N ILE A 277 7.67 -5.36 -10.94
CA ILE A 277 8.96 -5.88 -10.44
C ILE A 277 8.66 -6.97 -9.42
N VAL A 278 9.15 -8.17 -9.67
CA VAL A 278 8.94 -9.36 -8.83
C VAL A 278 10.31 -9.98 -8.57
N LEU A 279 10.49 -10.59 -7.40
CA LEU A 279 11.70 -11.37 -7.09
C LEU A 279 11.46 -12.85 -7.41
N ARG A 280 12.45 -13.54 -7.96
CA ARG A 280 12.38 -14.98 -8.24
C ARG A 280 13.53 -15.70 -7.55
N LYS A 281 13.22 -16.81 -6.88
CA LYS A 281 14.22 -17.70 -6.30
C LYS A 281 14.95 -18.44 -7.41
N GLU A 282 16.26 -18.23 -7.52
CA GLU A 282 17.10 -18.81 -8.57
C GLU A 282 17.34 -20.30 -8.35
N THR A 283 17.30 -21.07 -9.44
CA THR A 283 17.93 -22.39 -9.51
C THR A 283 19.25 -22.16 -10.22
N ILE A 284 20.39 -22.35 -9.53
CA ILE A 284 21.77 -22.16 -10.01
C ILE A 284 21.88 -21.96 -11.54
N THR A 285 22.06 -20.68 -11.93
CA THR A 285 22.46 -20.14 -13.24
C THR A 285 21.68 -20.59 -14.48
N THR A 286 20.81 -19.71 -14.99
CA THR A 286 20.73 -19.47 -16.43
C THR A 286 20.46 -17.99 -16.71
N PRO A 287 21.22 -17.31 -17.58
CA PRO A 287 20.97 -15.90 -17.91
C PRO A 287 19.65 -15.80 -18.69
N HIS A 288 18.69 -15.02 -18.19
CA HIS A 288 17.48 -14.70 -18.94
C HIS A 288 17.59 -13.34 -19.62
N GLU A 289 17.39 -13.33 -20.94
CA GLU A 289 17.31 -12.14 -21.78
C GLU A 289 16.07 -11.30 -21.44
N ILE A 290 16.30 -10.02 -21.14
CA ILE A 290 15.25 -9.01 -20.95
C ILE A 290 14.54 -8.80 -22.29
N HIS A 291 13.32 -9.32 -22.42
CA HIS A 291 12.45 -9.00 -23.54
C HIS A 291 11.72 -7.68 -23.24
N GLN A 292 11.73 -6.73 -24.19
CA GLN A 292 10.87 -5.54 -24.12
C GLN A 292 9.39 -5.99 -24.13
N VAL A 293 8.67 -5.76 -23.03
CA VAL A 293 7.25 -6.10 -22.92
C VAL A 293 6.39 -4.85 -22.94
N ARG A 294 5.35 -4.90 -23.77
CA ARG A 294 4.32 -3.88 -23.90
C ARG A 294 3.51 -3.78 -22.60
N ILE A 295 3.47 -2.61 -21.98
CA ILE A 295 2.65 -2.35 -20.78
C ILE A 295 1.17 -2.38 -21.21
N ILE A 296 0.40 -3.31 -20.64
CA ILE A 296 -1.06 -3.37 -20.82
C ILE A 296 -1.68 -2.69 -19.60
N LYS A 297 -2.43 -1.59 -19.80
CA LYS A 297 -3.27 -1.00 -18.75
C LYS A 297 -4.23 -2.06 -18.21
N THR A 298 -4.16 -2.36 -16.92
CA THR A 298 -5.09 -3.30 -16.29
C THR A 298 -6.47 -2.65 -16.24
N ASN A 299 -7.48 -3.29 -16.85
CA ASN A 299 -8.88 -2.87 -16.83
C ASN A 299 -9.77 -3.97 -16.22
N TYR A 300 -9.20 -4.85 -15.41
CA TYR A 300 -9.87 -6.05 -14.88
C TYR A 300 -10.41 -7.00 -15.99
N SER A 301 -9.99 -6.85 -17.25
CA SER A 301 -10.49 -7.68 -18.38
C SER A 301 -10.30 -9.17 -18.21
N TYR A 302 -9.31 -9.60 -17.41
CA TYR A 302 -9.07 -11.00 -17.09
C TYR A 302 -10.18 -11.65 -16.26
N PHE A 303 -11.08 -10.87 -15.66
CA PHE A 303 -12.29 -11.39 -15.02
C PHE A 303 -13.44 -11.66 -16.01
N GLY A 304 -13.33 -11.17 -17.26
CA GLY A 304 -14.35 -11.21 -18.29
C GLY A 304 -13.94 -12.00 -19.54
N SER A 305 -14.23 -13.30 -19.56
CA SER A 305 -14.54 -14.03 -20.80
C SER A 305 -15.45 -15.22 -20.48
N GLY A 306 -16.74 -15.06 -20.81
CA GLY A 306 -17.77 -16.07 -20.57
C GLY A 306 -19.13 -15.63 -21.11
N SER A 307 -19.33 -15.83 -22.42
CA SER A 307 -20.60 -15.84 -23.15
C SER A 307 -21.62 -14.70 -22.87
N SER A 308 -21.49 -13.60 -23.60
CA SER A 308 -22.65 -12.88 -24.14
C SER A 308 -22.32 -12.42 -25.54
N THR A 309 -23.00 -12.99 -26.51
CA THR A 309 -23.03 -12.58 -27.91
C THR A 309 -23.30 -11.09 -28.03
N GLY A 310 -22.42 -10.36 -28.73
CA GLY A 310 -22.70 -9.05 -29.33
C GLY A 310 -23.30 -8.00 -28.40
N ALA A 311 -22.47 -7.41 -27.53
CA ALA A 311 -22.76 -6.09 -27.00
C ALA A 311 -21.52 -5.22 -27.21
N GLU A 312 -21.61 -4.31 -28.19
CA GLU A 312 -20.76 -3.13 -28.21
C GLU A 312 -20.89 -2.45 -26.84
N PHE A 313 -19.77 -2.30 -26.13
CA PHE A 313 -19.72 -1.50 -24.92
C PHE A 313 -19.96 -0.03 -25.33
N LYS A 314 -21.22 0.40 -25.22
CA LYS A 314 -21.57 1.83 -25.24
C LYS A 314 -21.01 2.44 -23.96
N SER A 315 -20.18 3.46 -24.15
CA SER A 315 -19.84 4.43 -23.12
C SER A 315 -21.12 4.93 -22.46
N TYR A 316 -21.27 4.67 -21.16
CA TYR A 316 -22.27 5.35 -20.35
C TYR A 316 -21.74 6.76 -20.05
N GLU A 317 -22.13 7.73 -20.85
CA GLU A 317 -22.20 9.12 -20.40
C GLU A 317 -23.39 9.24 -19.47
N SER A 318 -23.15 9.42 -18.17
CA SER A 318 -24.18 9.92 -17.26
C SER A 318 -24.12 11.44 -17.31
N VAL A 319 -25.05 12.04 -18.04
CA VAL A 319 -25.40 13.46 -17.88
C VAL A 319 -26.13 13.57 -16.54
N VAL A 320 -25.51 14.24 -15.58
CA VAL A 320 -26.20 14.75 -14.39
C VAL A 320 -26.52 16.21 -14.68
N ASP A 321 -27.80 16.54 -14.75
CA ASP A 321 -28.30 17.91 -14.89
C ASP A 321 -27.92 18.70 -13.63
N ILE A 322 -27.03 19.67 -13.78
CA ILE A 322 -26.66 20.63 -12.74
C ILE A 322 -27.60 21.83 -12.87
N THR A 323 -28.84 21.69 -12.37
CA THR A 323 -29.72 22.85 -12.13
C THR A 323 -30.66 22.57 -10.96
N ASP A 324 -30.18 22.74 -9.73
CA ASP A 324 -30.92 23.47 -8.67
C ASP A 324 -30.14 23.42 -7.35
N PHE A 325 -29.47 24.53 -6.99
CA PHE A 325 -29.26 24.94 -5.59
C PHE A 325 -28.97 26.44 -5.60
N SER A 326 -30.03 27.23 -5.82
CA SER A 326 -30.03 28.65 -5.50
C SER A 326 -30.97 28.88 -4.32
N GLN A 327 -30.44 28.82 -3.10
CA GLN A 327 -31.04 29.50 -1.96
C GLN A 327 -29.92 30.12 -1.13
N GLU A 328 -29.90 31.46 -1.15
CA GLU A 328 -29.17 32.31 -0.24
C GLU A 328 -29.71 32.07 1.18
N GLU A 329 -28.86 31.61 2.09
CA GLU A 329 -29.10 31.75 3.52
C GLU A 329 -27.98 32.55 4.18
N THR A 330 -28.42 33.32 5.16
CA THR A 330 -27.83 34.49 5.79
C THR A 330 -26.48 34.25 6.46
N ARG A 331 -25.57 35.22 6.31
CA ARG A 331 -24.29 35.35 6.99
C ARG A 331 -24.45 35.32 8.52
N GLU A 332 -23.99 34.24 9.16
CA GLU A 332 -23.61 34.22 10.56
C GLU A 332 -22.07 34.21 10.70
N ASP A 333 -21.59 34.77 11.81
CA ASP A 333 -20.22 35.21 12.03
C ASP A 333 -19.14 34.11 11.85
N ILE A 334 -18.07 34.49 11.15
CA ILE A 334 -16.95 33.65 10.73
C ILE A 334 -16.05 33.30 11.94
N VAL A 335 -15.90 32.01 12.23
CA VAL A 335 -14.90 31.48 13.19
C VAL A 335 -13.76 30.85 12.40
N PRO A 336 -12.50 31.34 12.51
CA PRO A 336 -11.33 30.69 11.92
C PRO A 336 -11.20 29.25 12.45
N ILE A 337 -10.80 28.29 11.59
CA ILE A 337 -10.47 26.93 12.03
C ILE A 337 -9.33 27.06 13.06
N SER A 338 -9.61 26.72 14.33
CA SER A 338 -8.60 26.79 15.38
C SER A 338 -7.53 25.71 15.14
N ALA A 339 -6.32 25.91 15.66
CA ALA A 339 -5.26 24.91 15.57
C ALA A 339 -5.69 23.54 16.15
N GLU A 340 -6.57 23.56 17.16
CA GLU A 340 -7.15 22.36 17.77
C GLU A 340 -8.05 21.57 16.81
N VAL A 341 -8.81 22.24 15.93
CA VAL A 341 -9.65 21.58 14.92
C VAL A 341 -8.79 21.00 13.79
N LEU A 342 -7.67 21.65 13.44
CA LEU A 342 -6.70 21.10 12.48
C LEU A 342 -5.98 19.86 13.03
N GLU A 343 -5.67 19.82 14.32
CA GLU A 343 -5.09 18.62 14.98
C GLU A 343 -6.05 17.43 14.94
N ASP A 344 -7.34 17.64 15.25
CA ASP A 344 -8.36 16.60 15.13
C ASP A 344 -8.52 16.11 13.67
N ILE A 345 -8.38 17.00 12.69
CA ILE A 345 -8.45 16.68 11.26
C ILE A 345 -7.22 15.89 10.78
N ASP A 346 -6.03 16.22 11.26
CA ASP A 346 -4.81 15.47 10.97
C ASP A 346 -4.88 14.05 11.56
N ASP A 347 -5.45 13.90 12.76
CA ASP A 347 -5.73 12.61 13.38
C ASP A 347 -6.75 11.79 12.56
N LEU A 348 -7.82 12.42 12.07
CA LEU A 348 -8.78 11.78 11.16
C LEU A 348 -8.12 11.35 9.86
N TYR A 349 -7.25 12.19 9.29
CA TYR A 349 -6.51 11.90 8.07
C TYR A 349 -5.54 10.74 8.27
N ALA A 350 -4.81 10.69 9.39
CA ALA A 350 -3.90 9.61 9.76
C ALA A 350 -4.63 8.27 10.02
N GLN A 351 -5.87 8.34 10.53
CA GLN A 351 -6.75 7.16 10.70
C GLN A 351 -7.39 6.69 9.38
N GLY A 352 -7.11 7.37 8.26
CA GLY A 352 -7.69 7.06 6.95
C GLY A 352 -9.17 7.42 6.82
N ARG A 353 -9.70 8.27 7.71
CA ARG A 353 -11.10 8.71 7.75
C ARG A 353 -11.32 9.94 6.83
N TYR A 354 -10.91 9.81 5.57
CA TYR A 354 -10.85 10.92 4.62
C TYR A 354 -12.20 11.57 4.30
N HIS A 355 -13.30 10.82 4.36
CA HIS A 355 -14.64 11.41 4.25
C HIS A 355 -14.93 12.37 5.40
N GLU A 356 -14.52 12.02 6.62
CA GLU A 356 -14.74 12.84 7.80
C GLU A 356 -13.81 14.06 7.81
N VAL A 357 -12.58 13.91 7.28
CA VAL A 357 -11.68 15.04 6.99
C VAL A 357 -12.35 16.02 6.04
N ILE A 358 -12.89 15.53 4.92
CA ILE A 358 -13.57 16.38 3.94
C ILE A 358 -14.81 17.01 4.56
N ASP A 359 -15.65 16.25 5.25
CA ASP A 359 -16.87 16.76 5.88
C ASP A 359 -16.54 17.84 6.92
N GLU A 360 -15.52 17.63 7.75
CA GLU A 360 -15.09 18.59 8.76
C GLU A 360 -14.51 19.86 8.13
N LEU A 361 -13.67 19.73 7.11
CA LEU A 361 -13.12 20.87 6.38
C LEU A 361 -14.18 21.63 5.56
N MET A 362 -15.21 20.93 5.07
CA MET A 362 -16.31 21.52 4.29
C MET A 362 -17.39 22.17 5.16
N LYS A 363 -17.46 21.87 6.47
CA LYS A 363 -18.33 22.58 7.44
C LYS A 363 -17.95 24.05 7.62
N HIS A 364 -16.74 24.43 7.22
CA HIS A 364 -16.27 25.81 7.25
C HIS A 364 -16.44 26.49 5.88
N PRO A 365 -17.32 27.49 5.75
CA PRO A 365 -17.89 27.88 4.48
C PRO A 365 -17.02 28.91 3.75
N SER A 366 -15.93 28.47 3.10
CA SER A 366 -15.48 28.98 1.80
C SER A 366 -14.19 28.27 1.34
N ALA A 367 -14.15 27.78 0.09
CA ALA A 367 -12.91 27.28 -0.51
C ALA A 367 -11.90 28.41 -0.81
N GLU A 368 -12.36 29.67 -0.85
CA GLU A 368 -11.53 30.87 -1.11
C GLU A 368 -10.80 31.40 0.14
N GLU A 369 -11.26 31.07 1.35
CA GLU A 369 -10.63 31.52 2.62
C GLU A 369 -10.06 30.35 3.45
N GLN A 370 -10.10 29.13 2.94
CA GLN A 370 -9.43 27.98 3.56
C GLN A 370 -7.90 28.09 3.44
N PRO A 371 -7.14 27.86 4.51
CA PRO A 371 -5.69 27.85 4.44
C PRO A 371 -5.22 26.77 3.47
N ALA A 372 -4.11 27.01 2.75
CA ALA A 372 -3.58 26.06 1.78
C ALA A 372 -3.40 24.63 2.35
N THR A 373 -3.12 24.51 3.64
CA THR A 373 -3.06 23.22 4.36
C THR A 373 -4.38 22.45 4.33
N ALA A 374 -5.52 23.11 4.53
CA ALA A 374 -6.85 22.51 4.43
C ALA A 374 -7.15 22.03 3.01
N LEU A 375 -6.88 22.87 2.01
CA LEU A 375 -7.08 22.52 0.60
C LEU A 375 -6.21 21.33 0.16
N VAL A 376 -4.97 21.24 0.66
CA VAL A 376 -4.09 20.07 0.44
C VAL A 376 -4.68 18.81 1.05
N LEU A 377 -5.16 18.89 2.28
CA LEU A 377 -5.78 17.75 2.96
C LEU A 377 -7.04 17.29 2.23
N ILE A 378 -7.85 18.21 1.69
CA ILE A 378 -9.01 17.87 0.86
C ILE A 378 -8.57 17.19 -0.45
N ALA A 379 -7.61 17.77 -1.17
CA ALA A 379 -7.12 17.21 -2.44
C ALA A 379 -6.56 15.80 -2.24
N ARG A 380 -5.72 15.61 -1.21
CA ARG A 380 -5.17 14.30 -0.86
C ARG A 380 -6.23 13.34 -0.35
N SER A 381 -7.21 13.82 0.42
CA SER A 381 -8.34 13.01 0.88
C SER A 381 -9.14 12.48 -0.30
N TYR A 382 -9.52 13.33 -1.26
CA TYR A 382 -10.19 12.88 -2.49
C TYR A 382 -9.33 11.91 -3.31
N ALA A 383 -8.01 12.13 -3.37
CA ALA A 383 -7.09 11.19 -4.03
C ALA A 383 -7.08 9.82 -3.33
N ASN A 384 -7.00 9.79 -1.99
CA ASN A 384 -7.03 8.56 -1.19
C ASN A 384 -8.39 7.84 -1.22
N LEU A 385 -9.48 8.58 -1.47
CA LEU A 385 -10.82 8.05 -1.72
C LEU A 385 -10.99 7.52 -3.16
N GLY A 386 -10.00 7.68 -4.04
CA GLY A 386 -10.06 7.30 -5.46
C GLY A 386 -10.84 8.28 -6.35
N ASN A 387 -11.33 9.39 -5.79
CA ASN A 387 -11.98 10.45 -6.57
C ASN A 387 -10.92 11.40 -7.14
N LEU A 388 -10.17 10.89 -8.12
CA LEU A 388 -9.06 11.61 -8.74
C LEU A 388 -9.51 12.85 -9.52
N GLU A 389 -10.78 12.92 -9.93
CA GLU A 389 -11.36 14.12 -10.56
C GLU A 389 -11.50 15.26 -9.57
N ALA A 390 -12.20 15.04 -8.46
CA ALA A 390 -12.31 16.03 -7.42
C ALA A 390 -10.92 16.43 -6.88
N ALA A 391 -10.02 15.46 -6.70
CA ALA A 391 -8.67 15.72 -6.25
C ALA A 391 -7.90 16.69 -7.18
N ILE A 392 -8.03 16.51 -8.50
CA ILE A 392 -7.44 17.40 -9.50
C ILE A 392 -8.07 18.80 -9.43
N ASP A 393 -9.40 18.89 -9.29
CA ASP A 393 -10.10 20.18 -9.17
C ASP A 393 -9.64 20.95 -7.92
N TRP A 394 -9.42 20.25 -6.79
CA TRP A 394 -8.87 20.86 -5.58
C TRP A 394 -7.40 21.27 -5.73
N CYS A 395 -6.61 20.52 -6.51
CA CYS A 395 -5.27 20.99 -6.89
C CYS A 395 -5.31 22.24 -7.78
N ASP A 396 -6.31 22.37 -8.66
CA ASP A 396 -6.48 23.58 -9.46
C ASP A 396 -6.82 24.79 -8.60
N ARG A 397 -7.69 24.62 -7.59
CA ARG A 397 -7.96 25.67 -6.59
C ARG A 397 -6.72 26.05 -5.78
N LEU A 398 -5.91 25.07 -5.36
CA LEU A 398 -4.61 25.32 -4.71
C LEU A 398 -3.70 26.19 -5.58
N ILE A 399 -3.62 25.88 -6.87
CA ILE A 399 -2.82 26.64 -7.84
C ILE A 399 -3.39 28.05 -8.03
N GLU A 400 -4.71 28.23 -8.02
CA GLU A 400 -5.34 29.55 -8.10
C GLU A 400 -5.01 30.42 -6.87
N THR A 401 -4.90 29.81 -5.67
CA THR A 401 -4.52 30.53 -4.46
C THR A 401 -3.04 30.95 -4.43
N ASP A 402 -2.14 30.11 -4.96
CA ASP A 402 -0.71 30.36 -4.99
C ASP A 402 -0.06 29.70 -6.22
N SER A 403 -0.12 30.40 -7.35
CA SER A 403 0.32 29.87 -8.64
C SER A 403 1.84 29.77 -8.80
N VAL A 404 2.62 30.27 -7.84
CA VAL A 404 4.09 30.25 -7.89
C VAL A 404 4.69 29.13 -7.04
N ASN A 405 3.85 28.36 -6.35
CA ASN A 405 4.30 27.27 -5.50
C ASN A 405 4.44 25.95 -6.28
N PRO A 406 5.66 25.41 -6.43
CA PRO A 406 5.91 24.21 -7.21
C PRO A 406 5.21 22.96 -6.65
N LYS A 407 4.92 22.92 -5.34
CA LYS A 407 4.33 21.75 -4.67
C LYS A 407 2.93 21.42 -5.16
N TRP A 408 2.14 22.42 -5.52
CA TRP A 408 0.77 22.20 -6.01
C TRP A 408 0.78 21.54 -7.39
N TYR A 409 1.70 21.96 -8.25
CA TYR A 409 1.89 21.33 -9.55
C TYR A 409 2.46 19.91 -9.43
N TYR A 410 3.36 19.67 -8.47
CA TYR A 410 3.85 18.32 -8.17
C TYR A 410 2.73 17.40 -7.67
N LEU A 411 1.93 17.84 -6.69
CA LEU A 411 0.78 17.09 -6.17
C LEU A 411 -0.26 16.81 -7.28
N LYS A 412 -0.57 17.81 -8.11
CA LYS A 412 -1.46 17.62 -9.26
C LYS A 412 -0.90 16.59 -10.23
N ALA A 413 0.41 16.62 -10.47
CA ALA A 413 1.06 15.68 -11.39
C ALA A 413 0.98 14.23 -10.91
N THR A 414 1.19 13.97 -9.61
CA THR A 414 1.12 12.62 -9.06
C THR A 414 -0.31 12.07 -9.14
N ILE A 415 -1.32 12.90 -8.85
CA ILE A 415 -2.74 12.52 -8.98
C ILE A 415 -3.12 12.31 -10.47
N GLN A 416 -2.64 13.16 -11.37
CA GLN A 416 -2.86 13.00 -12.81
C GLN A 416 -2.20 11.73 -13.35
N GLN A 417 -1.01 11.40 -12.86
CA GLN A 417 -0.32 10.17 -13.21
C GLN A 417 -1.10 8.94 -12.72
N GLU A 418 -1.60 8.96 -11.49
CA GLU A 418 -2.46 7.90 -10.94
C GLU A 418 -3.74 7.74 -11.77
N LYS A 419 -4.33 8.85 -12.24
CA LYS A 419 -5.49 8.84 -13.15
C LYS A 419 -5.14 8.36 -14.57
N GLY A 420 -3.86 8.19 -14.90
CA GLY A 420 -3.39 7.82 -16.23
C GLY A 420 -3.41 8.98 -17.25
N LEU A 421 -3.46 10.23 -16.79
CA LEU A 421 -3.35 11.46 -17.57
C LEU A 421 -1.88 11.88 -17.75
N GLU A 422 -1.06 11.01 -18.33
CA GLU A 422 0.40 11.16 -18.42
C GLU A 422 0.84 12.49 -19.05
N LYS A 423 0.19 12.91 -20.15
CA LYS A 423 0.51 14.20 -20.80
C LYS A 423 0.28 15.39 -19.88
N ASN A 424 -0.78 15.34 -19.07
CA ASN A 424 -1.11 16.41 -18.13
C ASN A 424 -0.11 16.38 -16.96
N ALA A 425 0.23 15.19 -16.46
CA ALA A 425 1.24 15.02 -15.42
C ALA A 425 2.60 15.60 -15.86
N MET A 426 3.03 15.32 -17.09
CA MET A 426 4.27 15.90 -17.65
C MET A 426 4.23 17.42 -17.71
N THR A 427 3.10 18.02 -18.10
CA THR A 427 2.92 19.48 -18.12
C THR A 427 3.03 20.05 -16.71
N SER A 428 2.36 19.44 -15.74
CA SER A 428 2.39 19.84 -14.33
C SER A 428 3.80 19.70 -13.73
N LEU A 429 4.53 18.61 -14.02
CA LEU A 429 5.91 18.41 -13.58
C LEU A 429 6.88 19.44 -14.17
N ARG A 430 6.74 19.76 -15.47
CA ARG A 430 7.54 20.81 -16.12
C ARG A 430 7.27 22.18 -15.48
N GLN A 431 6.03 22.45 -15.07
CA GLN A 431 5.68 23.68 -14.39
C GLN A 431 6.29 23.72 -12.98
N ALA A 432 6.27 22.62 -12.23
CA ALA A 432 6.97 22.52 -10.94
C ALA A 432 8.48 22.80 -11.09
N ILE A 433 9.14 22.20 -12.09
CA ILE A 433 10.57 22.42 -12.40
C ILE A 433 10.85 23.86 -12.86
N PHE A 434 9.91 24.48 -13.59
CA PHE A 434 10.07 25.87 -14.04
C PHE A 434 10.04 26.84 -12.85
N LEU A 435 9.17 26.59 -11.87
CA LEU A 435 9.04 27.39 -10.66
C LEU A 435 10.18 27.15 -9.67
N ASP A 436 10.64 25.90 -9.56
CA ASP A 436 11.80 25.51 -8.77
C ASP A 436 12.65 24.50 -9.54
N GLN A 437 13.79 24.99 -10.06
CA GLN A 437 14.72 24.18 -10.85
C GLN A 437 15.39 23.08 -10.03
N ASP A 438 15.40 23.21 -8.71
CA ASP A 438 16.02 22.28 -7.76
C ASP A 438 15.00 21.28 -7.19
N TYR A 439 13.75 21.29 -7.67
CA TYR A 439 12.68 20.39 -7.19
C TYR A 439 12.95 18.93 -7.61
N VAL A 440 13.71 18.21 -6.78
CA VAL A 440 14.28 16.88 -7.05
C VAL A 440 13.22 15.87 -7.49
N LEU A 441 12.09 15.78 -6.79
CA LEU A 441 11.04 14.81 -7.10
C LEU A 441 10.41 15.07 -8.47
N ALA A 442 10.27 16.33 -8.89
CA ALA A 442 9.67 16.63 -10.18
C ALA A 442 10.56 16.16 -11.34
N HIS A 443 11.89 16.32 -11.21
CA HIS A 443 12.85 15.73 -12.17
C HIS A 443 12.77 14.20 -12.17
N PHE A 444 12.71 13.57 -11.00
CA PHE A 444 12.62 12.12 -10.90
C PHE A 444 11.36 11.56 -11.58
N PHE A 445 10.18 12.08 -11.24
CA PHE A 445 8.92 11.63 -11.80
C PHE A 445 8.82 11.92 -13.29
N LEU A 446 9.30 13.08 -13.76
CA LEU A 446 9.33 13.39 -15.19
C LEU A 446 10.28 12.45 -15.96
N GLY A 447 11.45 12.15 -15.38
CA GLY A 447 12.40 11.18 -15.92
C GLY A 447 11.81 9.78 -16.07
N ASN A 448 11.00 9.34 -15.10
CA ASN A 448 10.28 8.07 -15.16
C ASN A 448 9.22 8.05 -16.28
N ILE A 449 8.45 9.13 -16.45
CA ILE A 449 7.46 9.22 -17.53
C ILE A 449 8.15 9.19 -18.91
N TYR A 450 9.25 9.93 -19.09
CA TYR A 450 10.03 9.84 -20.34
C TYR A 450 10.57 8.44 -20.60
N ARG A 451 11.03 7.74 -19.57
CA ARG A 451 11.51 6.35 -19.69
C ARG A 451 10.41 5.41 -20.17
N GLN A 452 9.20 5.55 -19.61
CA GLN A 452 8.02 4.76 -20.00
C GLN A 452 7.65 4.97 -21.47
N HIS A 453 7.86 6.18 -22.01
CA HIS A 453 7.59 6.50 -23.42
C HIS A 453 8.78 6.24 -24.37
N GLY A 454 9.90 5.71 -23.87
CA GLY A 454 11.09 5.43 -24.68
C GLY A 454 11.92 6.68 -25.05
N SER A 455 11.67 7.82 -24.42
CA SER A 455 12.45 9.05 -24.57
C SER A 455 13.72 8.98 -23.71
N VAL A 456 14.67 8.15 -24.11
CA VAL A 456 15.88 7.82 -23.31
C VAL A 456 16.72 9.04 -22.99
N ASP A 457 16.96 9.94 -23.96
CA ASP A 457 17.80 11.13 -23.74
C ASP A 457 17.18 12.12 -22.75
N ASP A 458 15.87 12.35 -22.84
CA ASP A 458 15.16 13.26 -21.93
C ASP A 458 15.05 12.64 -20.52
N SER A 459 14.86 11.33 -20.44
CA SER A 459 14.90 10.59 -19.18
C SER A 459 16.26 10.71 -18.49
N ARG A 460 17.35 10.46 -19.24
CA ARG A 460 18.73 10.59 -18.75
C ARG A 460 19.02 11.99 -18.23
N ARG A 461 18.64 13.05 -18.97
CA ARG A 461 18.80 14.44 -18.52
C ARG A 461 18.10 14.72 -17.19
N CYS A 462 16.88 14.22 -17.01
CA CYS A 462 16.14 14.40 -15.75
C CYS A 462 16.87 13.69 -14.59
N PHE A 463 17.37 12.48 -14.83
CA PHE A 463 18.13 11.72 -13.85
C PHE A 463 19.49 12.33 -13.51
N ASP A 464 20.21 12.85 -14.50
CA ASP A 464 21.46 13.58 -14.29
C ASP A 464 21.24 14.82 -13.40
N ASN A 465 20.11 15.52 -13.59
CA ASN A 465 19.73 16.63 -12.72
C ASN A 465 19.47 16.15 -11.28
N VAL A 466 18.76 15.03 -11.08
CA VAL A 466 18.55 14.45 -9.73
C VAL A 466 19.89 14.14 -9.07
N VAL A 467 20.81 13.46 -9.77
CA VAL A 467 22.14 13.14 -9.24
C VAL A 467 22.92 14.42 -8.90
N LYS A 468 22.88 15.42 -9.77
CA LYS A 468 23.54 16.71 -9.55
C LYS A 468 23.00 17.42 -8.31
N LEU A 469 21.68 17.43 -8.12
CA LEU A 469 21.01 18.10 -7.00
C LEU A 469 21.28 17.40 -5.66
N LEU A 470 21.42 16.08 -5.66
CA LEU A 470 21.63 15.29 -4.44
C LEU A 470 23.09 15.04 -4.08
N LYS A 471 24.03 15.41 -4.96
CA LYS A 471 25.46 15.09 -4.79
C LYS A 471 26.04 15.56 -3.45
N ASP A 472 25.62 16.73 -2.97
CA ASP A 472 26.14 17.36 -1.76
C ASP A 472 25.14 17.30 -0.58
N VAL A 473 24.04 16.54 -0.73
CA VAL A 473 23.00 16.33 0.30
C VAL A 473 23.36 15.11 1.14
N ASP A 474 23.11 15.16 2.45
CA ASP A 474 23.32 14.02 3.34
C ASP A 474 22.41 12.86 2.91
N GLN A 475 22.98 11.67 2.68
CA GLN A 475 22.24 10.51 2.17
C GLN A 475 21.16 9.99 3.12
N SER A 476 21.25 10.32 4.41
CA SER A 476 20.24 10.01 5.42
C SER A 476 19.11 11.03 5.48
N GLU A 477 19.27 12.19 4.85
CA GLU A 477 18.27 13.26 4.85
C GLU A 477 17.04 12.85 4.05
N THR A 478 15.86 13.08 4.64
CA THR A 478 14.58 12.82 3.98
C THR A 478 14.27 13.92 2.98
N LEU A 479 13.92 13.53 1.76
CA LEU A 479 13.55 14.48 0.72
C LEU A 479 12.18 15.08 1.02
N PRO A 480 12.01 16.41 0.92
CA PRO A 480 10.70 17.04 1.05
C PRO A 480 9.68 16.44 0.09
N ASP A 481 8.43 16.32 0.53
CA ASP A 481 7.29 15.85 -0.28
C ASP A 481 7.42 14.40 -0.82
N SER A 482 8.37 13.61 -0.31
CA SER A 482 8.68 12.24 -0.77
C SER A 482 8.06 11.11 0.05
N ASP A 483 7.23 11.45 1.03
CA ASP A 483 6.63 10.53 2.01
C ASP A 483 7.67 9.65 2.74
N GLY A 484 8.84 10.22 3.07
CA GLY A 484 9.86 9.57 3.90
C GLY A 484 11.06 8.99 3.15
N MET A 485 11.16 9.20 1.84
CA MET A 485 12.30 8.74 1.03
C MET A 485 13.55 9.57 1.32
N THR A 486 14.70 8.92 1.51
CA THR A 486 15.97 9.62 1.72
C THR A 486 16.68 9.98 0.40
N ALA A 487 17.57 10.98 0.47
CA ALA A 487 18.42 11.36 -0.65
C ALA A 487 19.27 10.17 -1.16
N GLY A 488 19.78 9.34 -0.24
CA GLY A 488 20.53 8.13 -0.57
C GLY A 488 19.69 7.09 -1.31
N GLN A 489 18.46 6.86 -0.86
CA GLN A 489 17.52 5.95 -1.54
C GLN A 489 17.23 6.44 -2.97
N LEU A 490 16.94 7.72 -3.16
CA LEU A 490 16.65 8.27 -4.48
C LEU A 490 17.88 8.25 -5.40
N MET A 491 19.06 8.61 -4.90
CA MET A 491 20.31 8.53 -5.68
C MET A 491 20.63 7.10 -6.13
N SER A 492 20.37 6.11 -5.28
CA SER A 492 20.54 4.69 -5.61
C SER A 492 19.59 4.28 -6.75
N ILE A 493 18.31 4.64 -6.65
CA ILE A 493 17.31 4.39 -7.70
C ILE A 493 17.75 5.01 -9.02
N VAL A 494 18.14 6.28 -9.02
CA VAL A 494 18.49 7.00 -10.24
C VAL A 494 19.78 6.47 -10.87
N SER A 495 20.76 6.12 -10.05
CA SER A 495 22.03 5.55 -10.51
C SER A 495 21.86 4.16 -11.15
N SER A 496 20.84 3.39 -10.72
CA SER A 496 20.49 2.11 -11.37
C SER A 496 20.02 2.26 -12.83
N PHE A 497 19.61 3.47 -13.24
CA PHE A 497 19.19 3.76 -14.62
C PHE A 497 20.33 4.27 -15.51
N GLY A 498 21.49 4.59 -14.95
CA GLY A 498 22.62 5.24 -15.64
C GLY A 498 23.76 4.30 -16.08
N GLY A 499 23.63 3.00 -15.86
CA GLY A 499 24.65 2.01 -16.24
C GLY A 499 24.53 1.58 -17.70
N ASP A 500 25.15 2.35 -18.61
CA ASP A 500 25.64 1.92 -19.92
C ASP A 500 26.99 2.60 -20.21
#